data_AF-A0A5M6CTV5-F1
#
_entry.id   AF-A0A5M6CTV5-F1
#
_cell.length_a   1.000
_cell.length_b   1.000
_cell.length_c   1.000
_cell.angle_alpha   90.00
_cell.angle_beta   90.00
_cell.angle_gamma   90.00
#
_symmetry.space_group_name_H-M   'P 1'
#
loop_
_entity.id
_entity.type
_entity.pdbx_description
1 polymer ?
#
loop_
_entity_poly.entity_id
_entity_poly.type
_entity_poly.pdbx_seq_one_letter_code
_entity_poly.pdbx_strand_id
1 'polypeptide(L)'
;MKVNIHKHVNFSEKDIEKLSSSIQVLQAVLGSSEFKEEVLKYTYNGKNGYYYRKNIKGDWIDQPYSNEEVYRIIMKGQEKLGNIHDNECDLYLEIDKDDHSTVIGYTYPGDKTIYTYRNWFRSFNAIGYASHLAHEWCHELGFSHSKKKTVRRKHSVPYAIGNMIGRIYPQLKISNNN
;
A
#
# COMPACT_ATOMS: atom_id res chain seq x y z
N MET A 1 -0.93 -13.71 -3.58
CA MET A 1 -2.18 -12.93 -3.53
C MET A 1 -2.45 -12.38 -4.92
N LYS A 2 -3.68 -12.43 -5.44
CA LYS A 2 -4.02 -11.85 -6.74
C LYS A 2 -4.27 -10.36 -6.60
N VAL A 3 -3.91 -9.56 -7.61
CA VAL A 3 -4.16 -8.11 -7.64
C VAL A 3 -5.04 -7.79 -8.83
N ASN A 4 -6.18 -7.13 -8.61
CA ASN A 4 -7.12 -6.76 -9.66
C ASN A 4 -7.21 -5.25 -9.81
N ILE A 5 -7.28 -4.79 -11.06
CA ILE A 5 -7.74 -3.43 -11.36
C ILE A 5 -9.20 -3.54 -11.82
N HIS A 6 -10.12 -3.07 -10.99
CA HIS A 6 -11.55 -3.02 -11.32
C HIS A 6 -11.89 -1.80 -12.18
N LYS A 7 -11.19 -0.70 -11.95
CA LYS A 7 -11.39 0.55 -12.68
C LYS A 7 -10.09 1.35 -12.72
N HIS A 8 -9.82 2.00 -13.84
CA HIS A 8 -8.81 3.05 -13.93
C HIS A 8 -9.35 4.24 -14.74
N VAL A 9 -9.07 5.46 -14.30
CA VAL A 9 -9.54 6.70 -14.95
C VAL A 9 -8.36 7.65 -15.19
N ASN A 10 -8.36 8.33 -16.35
CA ASN A 10 -7.32 9.27 -16.79
C ASN A 10 -5.92 8.67 -17.02
N PHE A 11 -5.81 7.36 -17.23
CA PHE A 11 -4.58 6.71 -17.71
C PHE A 11 -4.53 6.76 -19.24
N SER A 12 -3.43 7.27 -19.81
CA SER A 12 -3.14 7.11 -21.23
C SER A 12 -2.61 5.70 -21.53
N GLU A 13 -2.55 5.31 -22.81
CA GLU A 13 -2.00 4.00 -23.22
C GLU A 13 -0.57 3.77 -22.67
N LYS A 14 0.28 4.80 -22.69
CA LYS A 14 1.64 4.73 -22.11
C LYS A 14 1.62 4.54 -20.59
N ASP A 15 0.62 5.11 -19.93
CA ASP A 15 0.46 4.97 -18.48
C ASP A 15 0.04 3.55 -18.10
N ILE A 16 -0.71 2.86 -18.99
CA ILE A 16 -1.13 1.47 -18.79
C ILE A 16 0.06 0.51 -18.72
N GLU A 17 1.13 0.72 -19.48
CA GLU A 17 2.33 -0.12 -19.40
C GLU A 17 3.00 -0.04 -18.02
N LYS A 18 3.14 1.17 -17.49
CA LYS A 18 3.67 1.40 -16.13
C LYS A 18 2.73 0.82 -15.09
N LEU A 19 1.42 1.03 -15.24
CA LEU A 19 0.41 0.49 -14.34
C LEU A 19 0.49 -1.05 -14.30
N SER A 20 0.51 -1.71 -15.46
CA SER A 20 0.65 -3.16 -15.58
C SER A 20 1.93 -3.67 -14.91
N SER A 21 3.06 -2.98 -15.15
CA SER A 21 4.33 -3.30 -14.49
C SER A 21 4.25 -3.13 -12.97
N SER A 22 3.57 -2.09 -12.48
CA SER A 22 3.35 -1.87 -11.04
C SER A 22 2.47 -2.95 -10.42
N ILE A 23 1.43 -3.43 -11.12
CA ILE A 23 0.60 -4.54 -10.64
C ILE A 23 1.42 -5.82 -10.52
N GLN A 24 2.29 -6.11 -11.50
CA GLN A 24 3.16 -7.28 -11.42
C GLN A 24 4.12 -7.19 -10.23
N VAL A 25 4.70 -6.01 -9.97
CA VAL A 25 5.53 -5.78 -8.77
C VAL A 25 4.74 -6.06 -7.51
N LEU A 26 3.55 -5.46 -7.38
CA LEU A 26 2.71 -5.58 -6.20
C LEU A 26 2.29 -7.03 -5.96
N GLN A 27 1.81 -7.71 -6.99
CA GLN A 27 1.40 -9.11 -6.94
C GLN A 27 2.56 -10.04 -6.56
N ALA A 28 3.73 -9.84 -7.16
CA ALA A 28 4.91 -10.64 -6.87
C ALA A 28 5.33 -10.52 -5.40
N VAL A 29 5.39 -9.30 -4.86
CA VAL A 29 5.79 -9.09 -3.47
C VAL A 29 4.72 -9.59 -2.50
N LEU A 30 3.45 -9.22 -2.67
CA LEU A 30 2.38 -9.65 -1.75
C LEU A 30 2.18 -11.18 -1.73
N GLY A 31 2.57 -11.87 -2.80
CA GLY A 31 2.57 -13.33 -2.88
C GLY A 31 3.82 -14.02 -2.34
N SER A 32 4.85 -13.28 -1.90
CA SER A 32 6.16 -13.83 -1.58
C SER A 32 6.32 -14.22 -0.10
N SER A 33 7.21 -15.18 0.17
CA SER A 33 7.59 -15.57 1.54
C SER A 33 8.35 -14.46 2.26
N GLU A 34 9.17 -13.70 1.55
CA GLU A 34 9.93 -12.55 2.05
C GLU A 34 8.98 -11.47 2.58
N PHE A 35 7.90 -11.19 1.85
CA PHE A 35 6.89 -10.24 2.33
C PHE A 35 6.24 -10.72 3.63
N LYS A 36 5.83 -11.99 3.68
CA LYS A 36 5.29 -12.58 4.91
C LYS A 36 6.29 -12.45 6.06
N GLU A 37 7.53 -12.84 5.85
CA GLU A 37 8.58 -12.80 6.87
C GLU A 37 8.81 -11.37 7.37
N GLU A 38 8.92 -10.40 6.47
CA GLU A 38 9.18 -9.02 6.83
C GLU A 38 8.01 -8.37 7.58
N VAL A 39 6.77 -8.74 7.24
CA VAL A 39 5.60 -8.30 7.99
C VAL A 39 5.62 -8.91 9.40
N LEU A 40 5.84 -10.21 9.52
CA LEU A 40 5.84 -10.93 10.80
C LEU A 40 6.99 -10.49 11.73
N LYS A 41 8.15 -10.15 11.16
CA LYS A 41 9.34 -9.73 11.93
C LYS A 41 9.46 -8.21 12.08
N TYR A 42 8.50 -7.42 11.61
CA TYR A 42 8.63 -5.97 11.67
C TYR A 42 8.82 -5.47 13.11
N THR A 43 9.81 -4.61 13.30
CA THR A 43 10.10 -4.00 14.60
C THR A 43 10.09 -2.49 14.53
N TYR A 44 9.57 -1.87 15.58
CA TYR A 44 9.64 -0.44 15.80
C TYR A 44 10.12 -0.15 17.23
N ASN A 45 11.13 0.71 17.37
CA ASN A 45 11.73 1.08 18.65
C ASN A 45 12.18 -0.12 19.50
N GLY A 46 12.80 -1.12 18.85
CA GLY A 46 13.28 -2.35 19.49
C GLY A 46 12.17 -3.32 19.92
N LYS A 47 10.91 -3.05 19.59
CA LYS A 47 9.77 -3.91 19.90
C LYS A 47 9.17 -4.50 18.63
N ASN A 48 8.73 -5.75 18.69
CA ASN A 48 7.94 -6.36 17.63
C ASN A 48 6.60 -5.60 17.51
N GLY A 49 6.29 -5.12 16.31
CA GLY A 49 5.10 -4.31 16.08
C GLY A 49 5.36 -3.08 15.23
N TYR A 50 4.26 -2.54 14.72
CA TYR A 50 4.22 -1.29 13.98
C TYR A 50 3.94 -0.10 14.90
N TYR A 51 4.20 1.09 14.37
CA TYR A 51 3.74 2.31 14.98
C TYR A 51 2.28 2.59 14.61
N TYR A 52 1.38 2.41 15.57
CA TYR A 52 -0.03 2.74 15.41
C TYR A 52 -0.35 4.08 16.03
N ARG A 53 -1.32 4.79 15.44
CA ARG A 53 -2.10 5.78 16.18
C ARG A 53 -3.27 6.37 15.39
N LYS A 54 -4.31 6.77 16.10
CA LYS A 54 -5.39 7.73 15.89
C LYS A 54 -5.99 8.00 17.29
N ASN A 55 -6.46 9.20 17.61
CA ASN A 55 -7.75 9.42 18.29
C ASN A 55 -8.15 10.89 18.06
N ILE A 56 -9.23 11.50 18.54
CA ILE A 56 -10.51 11.05 19.12
C ILE A 56 -11.58 11.07 18.03
N LYS A 57 -12.55 10.16 18.14
CA LYS A 57 -13.67 10.06 17.22
C LYS A 57 -13.21 9.72 15.78
N GLY A 58 -12.17 8.90 15.73
CA GLY A 58 -11.81 7.92 14.70
C GLY A 58 -10.64 7.00 15.14
N ASP A 59 -10.67 6.31 16.29
CA ASP A 59 -9.50 6.16 17.19
C ASP A 59 -8.72 4.83 17.15
N TRP A 60 -7.40 4.90 17.34
CA TRP A 60 -6.46 3.82 17.64
C TRP A 60 -5.22 4.38 18.34
N ILE A 61 -5.09 4.56 19.65
CA ILE A 61 -3.98 5.39 20.19
C ILE A 61 -2.64 4.63 20.27
N ASP A 62 -2.68 3.32 20.07
CA ASP A 62 -1.56 2.40 20.17
C ASP A 62 -2.02 1.00 19.74
N GLN A 63 -1.15 -0.01 19.92
CA GLN A 63 -1.08 -1.22 19.10
C GLN A 63 -2.39 -2.01 19.03
N PRO A 64 -3.16 -1.89 17.93
CA PRO A 64 -4.39 -2.62 17.73
C PRO A 64 -4.17 -4.01 17.16
N TYR A 65 -3.02 -4.23 16.52
CA TYR A 65 -2.71 -5.44 15.80
C TYR A 65 -1.28 -5.89 16.11
N SER A 66 -1.14 -7.17 16.40
CA SER A 66 0.10 -7.93 16.25
C SER A 66 0.55 -7.95 14.78
N ASN A 67 1.79 -8.35 14.54
CA ASN A 67 2.29 -8.49 13.17
C ASN A 67 1.54 -9.60 12.40
N GLU A 68 1.16 -10.67 13.09
CA GLU A 68 0.33 -11.75 12.57
C GLU A 68 -1.05 -11.24 12.15
N GLU A 69 -1.66 -10.37 12.95
CA GLU A 69 -2.93 -9.74 12.61
C GLU A 69 -2.81 -8.79 11.41
N VAL A 70 -1.74 -8.00 11.33
CA VAL A 70 -1.46 -7.16 10.15
C VAL A 70 -1.37 -8.03 8.90
N TYR A 71 -0.56 -9.09 8.94
CA TYR A 71 -0.42 -10.03 7.82
C TYR A 71 -1.77 -10.64 7.45
N ARG A 72 -2.53 -11.13 8.43
CA ARG A 72 -3.85 -11.73 8.20
C ARG A 72 -4.85 -10.75 7.59
N ILE A 73 -4.88 -9.49 8.04
CA ILE A 73 -5.76 -8.46 7.47
C ILE A 73 -5.39 -8.19 6.01
N ILE A 74 -4.09 -8.07 5.71
CA ILE A 74 -3.60 -7.90 4.34
C ILE A 74 -4.02 -9.08 3.46
N MET A 75 -3.73 -10.30 3.91
CA MET A 75 -3.99 -11.50 3.10
C MET A 75 -5.48 -11.81 2.93
N LYS A 76 -6.34 -11.34 3.83
CA LYS A 76 -7.80 -11.45 3.68
C LYS A 76 -8.34 -10.60 2.54
N GLY A 77 -7.67 -9.49 2.21
CA GLY A 77 -8.09 -8.62 1.12
C GLY A 77 -9.47 -8.00 1.32
N GLN A 78 -9.90 -7.75 2.56
CA GLN A 78 -11.22 -7.18 2.80
C GLN A 78 -11.13 -5.64 2.86
N GLU A 79 -11.34 -4.96 1.73
CA GLU A 79 -11.44 -3.50 1.71
C GLU A 79 -12.71 -3.02 2.41
N LYS A 80 -12.65 -1.85 3.07
CA LYS A 80 -13.78 -1.27 3.85
C LYS A 80 -15.12 -1.21 3.12
N LEU A 81 -15.09 -0.99 1.81
CA LEU A 81 -16.29 -0.79 1.00
C LEU A 81 -16.61 -2.03 0.14
N GLY A 82 -15.90 -3.15 0.36
CA GLY A 82 -16.13 -4.47 -0.23
C GLY A 82 -16.54 -5.48 0.84
N ASN A 83 -17.62 -6.22 0.60
CA ASN A 83 -18.17 -7.18 1.57
C ASN A 83 -17.67 -8.63 1.36
N ILE A 84 -16.51 -8.81 0.72
CA ILE A 84 -16.01 -10.16 0.38
C ILE A 84 -14.58 -10.30 0.94
N HIS A 85 -14.30 -11.44 1.59
CA HIS A 85 -12.94 -11.90 1.86
C HIS A 85 -12.59 -12.81 0.69
N ASP A 86 -11.92 -12.28 -0.33
CA ASP A 86 -11.56 -13.06 -1.52
C ASP A 86 -10.06 -13.36 -1.60
N ASN A 87 -9.27 -12.83 -0.67
CA ASN A 87 -7.80 -12.92 -0.67
C ASN A 87 -7.19 -12.27 -1.92
N GLU A 88 -7.82 -11.20 -2.40
CA GLU A 88 -7.34 -10.39 -3.51
C GLU A 88 -7.02 -8.96 -3.04
N CYS A 89 -6.28 -8.21 -3.85
CA CYS A 89 -6.09 -6.77 -3.67
C CYS A 89 -6.83 -6.06 -4.79
N ASP A 90 -7.91 -5.39 -4.42
CA ASP A 90 -8.81 -4.76 -5.38
C ASP A 90 -8.53 -3.26 -5.50
N LEU A 91 -8.22 -2.84 -6.72
CA LEU A 91 -7.80 -1.47 -7.01
C LEU A 91 -8.80 -0.75 -7.92
N TYR A 92 -9.23 0.42 -7.46
CA TYR A 92 -9.97 1.42 -8.22
C TYR A 92 -9.08 2.66 -8.30
N LEU A 93 -8.66 3.05 -9.49
CA LEU A 93 -7.57 4.00 -9.68
C LEU A 93 -8.01 5.22 -10.47
N GLU A 94 -7.52 6.39 -10.08
CA GLU A 94 -7.68 7.61 -10.87
C GLU A 94 -6.42 8.46 -10.83
N ILE A 95 -5.96 8.90 -12.01
CA ILE A 95 -4.99 9.99 -12.08
C ILE A 95 -5.75 11.31 -11.94
N ASP A 96 -5.53 11.98 -10.82
CA ASP A 96 -5.98 13.35 -10.59
C ASP A 96 -5.18 14.28 -11.51
N LYS A 97 -5.89 15.16 -12.23
CA LYS A 97 -5.30 16.00 -13.30
C LYS A 97 -4.45 17.15 -12.77
N ASP A 98 -4.45 17.43 -11.47
CA ASP A 98 -3.56 18.43 -10.87
C ASP A 98 -2.09 17.99 -10.95
N ASP A 99 -1.26 18.89 -11.48
CA ASP A 99 0.17 18.73 -11.74
C ASP A 99 1.05 19.49 -10.71
N HIS A 100 0.49 20.10 -9.66
CA HIS A 100 1.25 20.93 -8.70
C HIS A 100 1.13 20.48 -7.24
N SER A 101 0.57 19.30 -6.98
CA SER A 101 0.38 18.81 -5.62
C SER A 101 1.70 18.47 -4.92
N THR A 102 1.75 18.76 -3.63
CA THR A 102 2.87 18.41 -2.73
C THR A 102 2.67 17.08 -1.98
N VAL A 103 1.49 16.47 -2.13
CA VAL A 103 1.17 15.13 -1.64
C VAL A 103 1.01 14.18 -2.82
N ILE A 104 1.36 12.91 -2.64
CA ILE A 104 1.45 11.94 -3.74
C ILE A 104 0.05 11.59 -4.28
N GLY A 105 -0.89 11.39 -3.37
CA GLY A 105 -2.22 10.88 -3.65
C GLY A 105 -3.05 10.89 -2.37
N TYR A 106 -4.28 10.41 -2.49
CA TYR A 106 -5.23 10.36 -1.40
C TYR A 106 -6.33 9.34 -1.67
N THR A 107 -7.04 8.99 -0.61
CA THR A 107 -8.29 8.22 -0.64
C THR A 107 -9.29 8.87 0.31
N TYR A 108 -10.57 8.93 -0.06
CA TYR A 108 -11.61 9.51 0.80
C TYR A 108 -12.30 8.45 1.67
N PRO A 109 -12.69 8.76 2.92
CA PRO A 109 -13.58 7.89 3.67
C PRO A 109 -14.90 7.69 2.92
N GLY A 110 -15.24 6.45 2.57
CA GLY A 110 -16.46 6.16 1.81
C GLY A 110 -16.27 6.08 0.29
N ASP A 111 -15.05 6.23 -0.20
CA ASP A 111 -14.67 6.00 -1.60
C ASP A 111 -13.60 4.91 -1.70
N LYS A 112 -13.72 4.03 -2.69
CA LYS A 112 -12.73 2.97 -3.00
C LYS A 112 -11.59 3.47 -3.87
N THR A 113 -11.74 4.66 -4.44
CA THR A 113 -10.84 5.19 -5.47
C THR A 113 -9.56 5.71 -4.84
N ILE A 114 -8.44 5.14 -5.26
CA ILE A 114 -7.11 5.63 -4.99
C ILE A 114 -6.80 6.70 -6.03
N TYR A 115 -6.67 7.94 -5.57
CA TYR A 115 -6.30 9.07 -6.40
C TYR A 115 -4.79 9.29 -6.35
N THR A 116 -4.14 9.38 -7.52
CA THR A 116 -2.74 9.78 -7.63
C THR A 116 -2.65 11.07 -8.43
N TYR A 117 -1.98 12.09 -7.87
CA TYR A 117 -1.74 13.33 -8.61
C TYR A 117 -0.82 13.10 -9.81
N ARG A 118 -1.14 13.73 -10.94
CA ARG A 118 -0.47 13.45 -12.23
C ARG A 118 1.03 13.73 -12.20
N ASN A 119 1.47 14.79 -11.53
CA ASN A 119 2.90 15.09 -11.39
C ASN A 119 3.65 13.97 -10.67
N TRP A 120 3.09 13.44 -9.60
CA TRP A 120 3.66 12.33 -8.86
C TRP A 120 3.63 11.04 -9.66
N PHE A 121 2.49 10.71 -10.29
CA PHE A 121 2.40 9.56 -11.17
C PHE A 121 3.50 9.59 -12.23
N ARG A 122 3.69 10.71 -12.93
CA ARG A 122 4.73 10.89 -13.96
C ARG A 122 6.14 10.68 -13.42
N SER A 123 6.41 11.11 -12.19
CA SER A 123 7.73 10.94 -11.57
C SER A 123 8.06 9.51 -11.14
N PHE A 124 7.05 8.65 -10.97
CA PHE A 124 7.26 7.28 -10.54
C PHE A 124 7.74 6.37 -11.67
N ASN A 125 8.65 5.46 -11.32
CA ASN A 125 8.82 4.20 -12.03
C ASN A 125 7.81 3.15 -11.51
N ALA A 126 7.79 1.96 -12.12
CA ALA A 126 6.83 0.91 -11.77
C ALA A 126 6.89 0.49 -10.28
N ILE A 127 8.08 0.38 -9.70
CA ILE A 127 8.27 -0.03 -8.30
C ILE A 127 7.79 1.08 -7.35
N GLY A 128 8.12 2.33 -7.66
CA GLY A 128 7.68 3.50 -6.88
C GLY A 128 6.16 3.63 -6.87
N TYR A 129 5.52 3.43 -8.02
CA TYR A 129 4.06 3.47 -8.11
C TYR A 129 3.41 2.28 -7.39
N ALA A 130 3.96 1.07 -7.50
CA ALA A 130 3.49 -0.09 -6.73
C ALA A 130 3.58 0.13 -5.21
N SER A 131 4.67 0.79 -4.76
CA SER A 131 4.86 1.15 -3.34
C SER A 131 3.82 2.15 -2.86
N HIS A 132 3.44 3.12 -3.71
CA HIS A 132 2.35 4.06 -3.44
C HIS A 132 0.99 3.34 -3.40
N LEU A 133 0.68 2.49 -4.38
CA LEU A 133 -0.57 1.73 -4.41
C LEU A 133 -0.72 0.88 -3.15
N ALA A 134 0.34 0.20 -2.71
CA ALA A 134 0.32 -0.58 -1.47
C ALA A 134 0.04 0.27 -0.22
N HIS A 135 0.57 1.50 -0.18
CA HIS A 135 0.31 2.45 0.89
C HIS A 135 -1.17 2.83 0.96
N GLU A 136 -1.75 3.24 -0.16
CA GLU A 136 -3.14 3.66 -0.23
C GLU A 136 -4.09 2.48 -0.02
N TRP A 137 -3.79 1.31 -0.57
CA TRP A 137 -4.58 0.10 -0.32
C TRP A 137 -4.58 -0.30 1.16
N CYS A 138 -3.47 -0.10 1.90
CA CYS A 138 -3.50 -0.28 3.36
C CYS A 138 -4.51 0.64 4.06
N HIS A 139 -4.78 1.84 3.52
CA HIS A 139 -5.85 2.68 4.03
C HIS A 139 -7.23 2.08 3.77
N GLU A 140 -7.45 1.45 2.62
CA GLU A 140 -8.68 0.72 2.30
C GLU A 140 -8.90 -0.49 3.20
N LEU A 141 -7.83 -1.13 3.68
CA LEU A 141 -7.89 -2.22 4.66
C LEU A 141 -8.16 -1.78 6.11
N GLY A 142 -8.29 -0.48 6.39
CA GLY A 142 -8.51 0.01 7.77
C GLY A 142 -7.30 0.59 8.46
N PHE A 143 -6.10 0.39 7.93
CA PHE A 143 -4.90 0.94 8.53
C PHE A 143 -4.81 2.45 8.36
N SER A 144 -4.01 3.07 9.22
CA SER A 144 -3.78 4.50 9.16
C SER A 144 -2.49 4.87 9.86
N HIS A 145 -2.23 6.16 9.87
CA HIS A 145 -1.03 6.72 10.44
C HIS A 145 -1.32 8.14 10.94
N SER A 146 -0.37 8.67 11.70
CA SER A 146 -0.33 10.08 12.08
C SER A 146 -0.62 11.05 10.92
N LYS A 147 -1.48 12.05 11.13
CA LYS A 147 -1.56 13.22 10.22
C LYS A 147 -0.28 14.06 10.27
N LYS A 148 0.35 14.19 11.44
CA LYS A 148 1.62 14.92 11.62
C LYS A 148 2.78 14.12 11.01
N LYS A 149 3.58 14.76 10.16
CA LYS A 149 4.84 14.21 9.63
C LYS A 149 5.85 14.07 10.78
N THR A 150 6.05 12.84 11.26
CA THR A 150 7.03 12.51 12.29
C THR A 150 7.91 11.37 11.81
N VAL A 151 9.09 11.20 12.42
CA VAL A 151 9.96 10.05 12.14
C VAL A 151 9.21 8.73 12.38
N ARG A 152 8.40 8.68 13.44
CA ARG A 152 7.57 7.53 13.80
C ARG A 152 6.54 7.16 12.74
N ARG A 153 6.02 8.13 11.98
CA ARG A 153 5.01 7.91 10.92
C ARG A 153 5.49 6.90 9.88
N LYS A 154 6.79 6.86 9.57
CA LYS A 154 7.38 5.91 8.62
C LYS A 154 7.25 4.44 9.06
N HIS A 155 6.94 4.20 10.34
CA HIS A 155 6.77 2.87 10.92
C HIS A 155 5.31 2.44 11.06
N SER A 156 4.35 3.22 10.59
CA SER A 156 2.95 2.78 10.49
C SER A 156 2.78 1.77 9.36
N VAL A 157 1.77 0.90 9.46
CA VAL A 157 1.49 -0.14 8.46
C VAL A 157 1.51 0.40 7.02
N PRO A 158 0.75 1.45 6.63
CA PRO A 158 0.76 1.92 5.24
C PRO A 158 2.16 2.30 4.71
N TYR A 159 2.97 2.97 5.53
CA TYR A 159 4.34 3.32 5.15
C TYR A 159 5.27 2.12 5.11
N ALA A 160 5.19 1.26 6.13
CA ALA A 160 6.06 0.10 6.21
C ALA A 160 5.80 -0.86 5.04
N ILE A 161 4.54 -1.16 4.74
CA ILE A 161 4.16 -2.03 3.62
C ILE A 161 4.60 -1.42 2.28
N GLY A 162 4.32 -0.13 2.04
CA GLY A 162 4.81 0.54 0.81
C GLY A 162 6.33 0.46 0.65
N ASN A 163 7.08 0.68 1.73
CA ASN A 163 8.55 0.55 1.71
C ASN A 163 9.03 -0.89 1.48
N MET A 164 8.30 -1.90 1.99
CA MET A 164 8.61 -3.31 1.77
C MET A 164 8.49 -3.65 0.28
N ILE A 165 7.46 -3.19 -0.43
CA ILE A 165 7.31 -3.40 -1.88
C ILE A 165 8.58 -2.94 -2.62
N GLY A 166 9.02 -1.71 -2.36
CA GLY A 166 10.20 -1.14 -3.01
C GLY A 166 11.51 -1.87 -2.71
N ARG A 167 11.62 -2.51 -1.54
CA ARG A 167 12.84 -3.19 -1.10
C ARG A 167 12.88 -4.68 -1.46
N ILE A 168 11.75 -5.37 -1.40
CA ILE A 168 11.67 -6.82 -1.65
C ILE A 168 11.76 -7.12 -3.14
N TYR A 169 11.03 -6.39 -3.99
CA TYR A 169 10.95 -6.73 -5.41
C TYR A 169 12.32 -6.83 -6.13
N PRO A 170 13.27 -5.89 -5.91
CA PRO A 170 14.62 -6.04 -6.47
C PRO A 170 15.34 -7.34 -6.04
N GLN A 171 15.12 -7.81 -4.81
CA GLN A 171 15.74 -9.03 -4.28
C GLN A 171 15.14 -10.30 -4.90
N LEU A 172 13.82 -10.29 -5.14
CA LEU A 172 13.14 -11.38 -5.86
C LEU A 172 13.68 -11.54 -7.28
N LYS A 173 13.97 -10.43 -7.97
CA LYS A 173 14.54 -10.48 -9.32
C LYS A 173 15.96 -11.04 -9.35
N ILE A 174 16.78 -10.73 -8.35
CA ILE A 174 18.13 -11.28 -8.24
C ILE A 174 18.07 -12.80 -7.97
N SER A 175 17.19 -13.24 -7.07
CA SER A 175 17.09 -14.64 -6.66
C SER A 175 16.56 -15.56 -7.77
N ASN A 176 15.73 -15.05 -8.68
CA ASN A 176 15.21 -15.81 -9.82
C ASN A 176 16.14 -15.85 -11.04
N ASN A 177 17.26 -15.10 -10.99
CA ASN A 177 18.27 -15.06 -12.06
C ASN A 177 19.53 -15.87 -11.71
N ASN A 178 19.52 -16.56 -10.57
CA ASN A 178 20.54 -17.51 -10.11
C ASN A 178 19.96 -18.93 -10.08
#